data_AF-A0AAJ6BNQ1-F1
#
_entry.id   AF-A0AAJ6BNQ1-F1
#
_cell.length_a   1.000
_cell.length_b   1.000
_cell.length_c   1.000
_cell.angle_alpha   90.00
_cell.angle_beta   90.00
_cell.angle_gamma   90.00
#
_symmetry.space_group_name_H-M   'P 1'
#
loop_
_entity.id
_entity.type
_entity.pdbx_description
1 polymer ?
#
loop_
_entity_poly.entity_id
_entity_poly.type
_entity_poly.pdbx_seq_one_letter_code
_entity_poly.pdbx_strand_id
1 'polypeptide(L)'
;MRTLYKTALATVALSLALAGCGKTEAQKEVDKQADAIDKSYEAQADVVEALGTNAPDEEAAKQKADALRDKGEAIKDDLKDQAKHLDDAPKK
;
A
#
# COMPACT_ATOMS: atom_id res chain seq x y z
N MET A 1 3.00 6.12 -55.61
CA MET A 1 3.00 7.48 -55.05
C MET A 1 3.19 7.37 -53.55
N ARG A 2 4.36 7.77 -53.07
CA ARG A 2 4.63 8.00 -51.65
C ARG A 2 3.93 9.28 -51.22
N THR A 3 3.85 9.44 -49.90
CA THR A 3 3.78 10.69 -49.13
C THR A 3 2.40 11.10 -48.60
N LEU A 4 2.40 11.42 -47.30
CA LEU A 4 1.45 12.26 -46.56
C LEU A 4 0.34 11.54 -45.77
N TYR A 5 0.72 10.71 -44.78
CA TYR A 5 0.00 10.76 -43.51
C TYR A 5 0.93 11.33 -42.46
N LYS A 6 0.86 12.66 -42.39
CA LYS A 6 1.48 13.53 -41.41
C LYS A 6 1.13 13.04 -40.00
N THR A 7 2.18 12.65 -39.28
CA THR A 7 2.46 13.11 -37.91
C THR A 7 1.27 13.76 -37.19
N ALA A 8 0.38 12.94 -36.64
CA ALA A 8 -0.41 13.34 -35.48
C ALA A 8 0.24 12.70 -34.26
N LEU A 9 1.42 13.21 -33.90
CA LEU A 9 1.85 13.24 -32.51
C LEU A 9 0.79 14.09 -31.79
N ALA A 10 -0.31 13.46 -31.41
CA ALA A 10 -1.21 14.00 -30.43
C ALA A 10 -0.37 14.08 -29.15
N THR A 11 0.28 15.22 -28.96
CA THR A 11 0.69 15.73 -27.67
C THR A 11 -0.50 15.53 -26.75
N VAL A 12 -0.47 14.45 -25.96
CA VAL A 12 -1.20 14.32 -24.71
C VAL A 12 -0.62 15.41 -23.83
N ALA A 13 -1.07 16.63 -24.11
CA ALA A 13 -0.81 17.82 -23.35
C ALA A 13 -1.39 17.55 -21.98
N LEU A 14 -0.52 17.07 -21.09
CA LEU A 14 -0.16 17.73 -19.85
C LEU A 14 -1.30 18.50 -19.16
N SER A 15 -2.48 17.88 -19.10
CA SER A 15 -3.62 18.33 -18.33
C SER A 15 -3.76 17.49 -17.06
N LEU A 16 -2.62 17.17 -16.42
CA LEU A 16 -2.58 16.92 -14.97
C LEU A 16 -2.71 18.25 -14.19
N ALA A 17 -3.59 19.12 -14.66
CA ALA A 17 -4.05 20.30 -13.93
C ALA A 17 -5.14 19.92 -12.90
N LEU A 18 -5.04 18.72 -12.32
CA LEU A 18 -5.73 18.34 -11.10
C LEU A 18 -4.68 18.01 -10.02
N ALA A 19 -3.78 18.97 -9.77
CA ALA A 19 -3.30 19.20 -8.42
C ALA A 19 -4.46 19.81 -7.59
N GLY A 20 -5.55 19.06 -7.47
CA GLY A 20 -6.63 19.33 -6.53
C GLY A 20 -6.27 18.62 -5.25
N CYS A 21 -6.10 19.39 -4.17
CA CYS A 21 -5.86 18.97 -2.79
C CYS A 21 -6.50 17.61 -2.41
N GLY A 22 -5.75 16.52 -2.53
CA GLY A 22 -6.21 15.16 -2.20
C GLY A 22 -5.19 14.12 -2.62
N LYS A 23 -5.12 12.99 -1.90
CA LYS A 23 -4.17 11.91 -2.20
C LYS A 23 -4.20 11.52 -3.68
N THR A 24 -3.03 11.35 -4.31
CA THR A 24 -2.95 10.90 -5.71
C THR A 24 -3.50 9.48 -5.87
N GLU A 25 -3.90 9.10 -7.08
CA GLU A 25 -4.32 7.70 -7.35
C GLU A 25 -3.22 6.69 -7.00
N ALA A 26 -1.95 7.06 -7.19
CA ALA A 26 -0.81 6.27 -6.76
C ALA A 26 -0.77 6.11 -5.22
N GLN A 27 -0.95 7.20 -4.46
CA GLN A 27 -1.04 7.13 -3.00
C GLN A 27 -2.21 6.26 -2.52
N LYS A 28 -3.38 6.37 -3.15
CA LYS A 28 -4.55 5.55 -2.83
C LYS A 28 -4.31 4.06 -3.09
N GLU A 29 -3.56 3.73 -4.13
CA GLU A 29 -3.25 2.34 -4.45
C GLU A 29 -2.25 1.74 -3.44
N VAL A 30 -1.23 2.50 -3.04
CA VAL A 30 -0.30 2.08 -1.98
C VAL A 30 -1.03 1.97 -0.63
N ASP A 31 -1.92 2.90 -0.29
CA ASP A 31 -2.75 2.81 0.93
C ASP A 31 -3.56 1.50 0.96
N LYS A 32 -4.20 1.12 -0.16
CA LYS A 32 -4.97 -0.13 -0.24
C LYS A 32 -4.09 -1.36 -0.09
N GLN A 33 -2.90 -1.34 -0.68
CA GLN A 33 -1.95 -2.44 -0.54
C GLN A 33 -1.45 -2.55 0.91
N ALA A 34 -1.13 -1.43 1.55
CA ALA A 34 -0.75 -1.36 2.95
C ALA A 34 -1.84 -1.94 3.86
N ASP A 35 -3.11 -1.54 3.66
CA ASP A 35 -4.25 -2.07 4.42
C ASP A 35 -4.52 -3.56 4.14
N ALA A 36 -4.27 -4.04 2.92
CA ALA A 36 -4.40 -5.45 2.60
C ALA A 36 -3.33 -6.32 3.28
N ILE A 37 -2.10 -5.81 3.37
CA ILE A 37 -1.00 -6.46 4.08
C ILE A 37 -1.30 -6.52 5.58
N ASP A 38 -1.71 -5.40 6.18
CA ASP A 38 -2.12 -5.31 7.58
C ASP A 38 -3.17 -6.37 7.94
N LYS A 39 -4.27 -6.40 7.18
CA LYS A 39 -5.33 -7.41 7.35
C LYS A 39 -4.85 -8.85 7.17
N SER A 40 -3.87 -9.08 6.29
CA SER A 40 -3.30 -10.42 6.11
C SER A 40 -2.47 -10.84 7.32
N TYR A 41 -1.82 -9.91 8.02
CA TYR A 41 -1.10 -10.19 9.25
C TYR A 41 -2.07 -10.35 10.44
N GLU A 42 -3.11 -9.53 10.53
CA GLU A 42 -4.21 -9.71 11.50
C GLU A 42 -4.84 -11.11 11.37
N ALA A 43 -5.20 -11.52 10.15
CA ALA A 43 -5.79 -12.84 9.93
C ALA A 43 -4.84 -13.99 10.33
N GLN A 44 -3.53 -13.82 10.14
CA GLN A 44 -2.55 -14.80 10.59
C GLN A 44 -2.43 -14.82 12.12
N ALA A 45 -2.43 -13.65 12.75
CA ALA A 45 -2.43 -13.51 14.21
C ALA A 45 -3.65 -14.19 14.82
N ASP A 46 -4.84 -13.98 14.24
CA ASP A 46 -6.09 -14.59 14.69
C ASP A 46 -6.03 -16.13 14.60
N VAL A 47 -5.44 -16.68 13.54
CA VAL A 47 -5.24 -18.13 13.40
C VAL A 47 -4.28 -18.64 14.49
N VAL A 48 -3.17 -17.94 14.74
CA VAL A 48 -2.19 -18.33 15.76
C VAL A 48 -2.82 -18.29 17.16
N GLU A 49 -3.55 -17.22 17.48
CA GLU A 49 -4.23 -17.05 18.76
C GLU A 49 -5.32 -18.12 18.95
N ALA A 50 -6.14 -18.37 17.93
CA ALA A 50 -7.18 -19.39 17.97
C ALA A 50 -6.61 -20.81 18.16
N LEU A 51 -5.50 -21.13 17.49
CA LEU A 51 -4.81 -22.42 17.66
C LEU A 51 -4.12 -22.56 19.03
N GLY A 52 -3.68 -21.44 19.62
CA GLY A 52 -3.04 -21.42 20.94
C GLY A 52 -4.01 -21.34 22.11
N THR A 53 -5.27 -21.00 21.88
CA THR A 53 -6.28 -20.89 22.93
C THR A 53 -6.49 -22.23 23.61
N ASN A 54 -6.38 -22.28 24.95
CA ASN A 54 -6.40 -23.49 25.77
C ASN A 54 -5.20 -24.46 25.57
N ALA A 55 -4.15 -24.04 24.86
CA ALA A 55 -2.90 -24.81 24.79
C ALA A 55 -2.03 -24.57 26.05
N PRO A 56 -1.15 -25.51 26.44
CA PRO A 56 -0.21 -25.33 27.54
C PRO A 56 0.70 -24.10 27.38
N ASP A 57 0.88 -23.64 26.14
CA ASP A 57 1.73 -22.52 25.72
C ASP A 57 0.91 -21.33 25.17
N GLU A 58 -0.33 -21.14 25.63
CA GLU A 58 -1.22 -20.06 25.20
C GLU A 58 -0.57 -18.66 25.20
N GLU A 59 0.22 -18.33 26.23
CA GLU A 59 0.94 -17.04 26.28
C GLU A 59 2.00 -16.90 25.18
N ALA A 60 2.67 -17.99 24.78
CA ALA A 60 3.60 -17.96 23.66
C ALA A 60 2.85 -17.78 22.33
N ALA A 61 1.62 -18.29 22.21
CA ALA A 61 0.78 -18.07 21.04
C ALA A 61 0.28 -16.62 20.97
N LYS A 62 -0.16 -16.03 22.10
CA LYS A 62 -0.53 -14.61 22.18
C LYS A 62 0.63 -13.71 21.79
N GLN A 63 1.83 -13.93 22.34
CA GLN A 63 3.01 -13.15 21.97
C GLN A 63 3.36 -13.24 20.48
N LYS A 64 3.17 -14.41 19.86
CA LYS A 64 3.36 -14.58 18.41
C LYS A 64 2.28 -13.86 17.59
N ALA A 65 1.02 -13.90 18.04
CA ALA A 65 -0.07 -13.19 17.41
C ALA A 65 0.14 -11.67 17.49
N ASP A 66 0.53 -11.15 18.66
CA ASP A 66 0.83 -9.73 18.84
C ASP A 66 2.02 -9.28 17.98
N ALA A 67 3.10 -10.07 17.93
CA ALA A 67 4.24 -9.79 17.06
C ALA A 67 3.86 -9.78 15.56
N LEU A 68 2.87 -10.57 15.15
CA LEU A 68 2.34 -10.54 13.78
C LEU A 68 1.53 -9.26 13.53
N ARG A 69 0.70 -8.83 14.47
CA ARG A 69 -0.08 -7.59 14.39
C ARG A 69 0.85 -6.38 14.32
N ASP A 70 1.83 -6.29 15.23
CA ASP A 70 2.83 -5.22 15.26
C ASP A 70 3.62 -5.14 13.94
N LYS A 71 3.96 -6.30 13.36
CA LYS A 71 4.65 -6.35 12.06
C LYS A 71 3.76 -5.89 10.91
N GLY A 72 2.48 -6.26 10.91
CA GLY A 72 1.50 -5.79 9.94
C GLY A 72 1.34 -4.27 9.98
N GLU A 73 1.19 -3.71 11.19
CA GLU A 73 1.05 -2.28 11.42
C GLU A 73 2.32 -1.52 11.01
N ALA A 74 3.50 -2.00 11.40
CA ALA A 74 4.77 -1.38 11.02
C ALA A 74 4.99 -1.31 9.50
N ILE A 75 4.61 -2.37 8.76
CA ILE A 75 4.71 -2.38 7.29
C ILE A 75 3.68 -1.43 6.68
N LYS A 76 2.45 -1.40 7.21
CA LYS A 76 1.40 -0.49 6.76
C LYS A 76 1.82 0.97 6.94
N ASP A 77 2.39 1.30 8.08
CA ASP A 77 2.86 2.66 8.38
C ASP A 77 4.02 3.06 7.47
N ASP A 78 5.01 2.18 7.28
CA ASP A 78 6.13 2.41 6.36
C ASP A 78 5.65 2.65 4.91
N LEU A 79 4.73 1.81 4.40
CA LEU A 79 4.18 1.97 3.07
C LEU A 79 3.35 3.25 2.93
N LYS A 80 2.58 3.62 3.96
CA LYS A 80 1.79 4.87 3.96
C LYS A 80 2.68 6.10 4.04
N ASP A 81 3.78 6.04 4.77
CA ASP A 81 4.76 7.13 4.83
C ASP A 81 5.50 7.27 3.50
N GLN A 82 5.94 6.16 2.90
CA GLN A 82 6.50 6.18 1.54
C GLN A 82 5.49 6.74 0.54
N ALA A 83 4.21 6.39 0.64
CA ALA A 83 3.17 6.94 -0.21
C ALA A 83 3.04 8.46 -0.09
N LYS A 84 3.05 9.00 1.13
CA LYS A 84 3.03 10.46 1.36
C LYS A 84 4.22 11.14 0.68
N HIS A 85 5.40 10.53 0.73
CA HIS A 85 6.62 11.07 0.13
C HIS A 85 6.77 10.83 -1.39
N LEU A 86 5.89 10.04 -2.02
CA LEU A 86 5.91 9.86 -3.48
C LEU A 86 5.64 11.17 -4.26
N ASP A 87 4.91 12.12 -3.67
CA ASP A 87 4.66 13.43 -4.28
C ASP A 87 5.77 14.46 -4.01
N ASP A 88 6.65 14.21 -3.03
CA ASP A 88 7.80 15.07 -2.71
C ASP A 88 8.99 14.86 -3.67
N ALA A 89 8.95 13.80 -4.49
CA ALA A 89 9.95 13.58 -5.52
C ALA A 89 9.86 14.69 -6.59
N PRO A 90 10.91 15.51 -6.78
CA PRO A 90 10.87 16.62 -7.73
C PRO A 90 10.63 16.08 -9.14
N LYS A 91 9.48 16.43 -9.71
CA LYS A 91 9.15 16.17 -11.12
C LYS A 91 10.10 17.02 -11.96
N LYS A 92 11.17 16.42 -12.48
CA LYS A 92 12.08 17.03 -13.45
C LYS A 92 11.38 17.29 -14.78
#